data_AF-A0AAC9I783-F1
#
_entry.id   AF-A0AAC9I783-F1
#
_cell.length_a   1.000
_cell.length_b   1.000
_cell.length_c   1.000
_cell.angle_alpha   90.00
_cell.angle_beta   90.00
_cell.angle_gamma   90.00
#
_symmetry.space_group_name_H-M   'P 1'
#
loop_
_entity.id
_entity.type
_entity.pdbx_description
1 polymer ?
#
loop_
_entity_poly.entity_id
_entity_poly.type
_entity_poly.pdbx_seq_one_letter_code
_entity_poly.pdbx_strand_id
1 'polypeptide(L)'
;MNSTFLKIIKSREDISDYLFHFTKKNNAKETLHKIIDDNYLKDIGEKGVLCFTESPITLLIEMFKIFEKYPNPMYSPYGIAVKKDYFFNLGGRTVVYGSSEDKKELLPSSQWRFEEHKPQIRDFSWLREWRINKKELELDKDNFFVITKTKKELEEIVFDKSNIIDIEFDGDVADGQFCGFATGIIGRSFKGISIEDIEDFNKLSKEELEIILSNQNLDDTSGTNLGSFVM
;
A
#
# COMPACT_ATOMS: atom_id res chain seq x y z
N MET A 1 -14.75 -9.99 20.06
CA MET A 1 -13.42 -9.44 20.43
C MET A 1 -13.57 -8.51 21.63
N ASN A 2 -12.63 -8.54 22.58
CA ASN A 2 -12.63 -7.64 23.73
C ASN A 2 -12.42 -6.17 23.25
N SER A 3 -13.18 -5.21 23.78
CA SER A 3 -13.10 -3.79 23.39
C SER A 3 -11.72 -3.17 23.61
N THR A 4 -10.98 -3.63 24.62
CA THR A 4 -9.59 -3.21 24.87
C THR A 4 -8.65 -3.66 23.76
N PHE A 5 -8.81 -4.88 23.25
CA PHE A 5 -7.99 -5.40 22.15
C PHE A 5 -8.18 -4.56 20.88
N LEU A 6 -9.42 -4.22 20.53
CA LEU A 6 -9.71 -3.37 19.36
C LEU A 6 -9.13 -1.96 19.51
N LYS A 7 -9.12 -1.40 20.72
CA LYS A 7 -8.47 -0.11 21.00
C LYS A 7 -6.95 -0.18 20.78
N ILE A 8 -6.31 -1.24 21.28
CA ILE A 8 -4.87 -1.45 21.12
C ILE A 8 -4.50 -1.63 19.65
N ILE A 9 -5.24 -2.44 18.90
CA ILE A 9 -4.95 -2.62 17.47
C ILE A 9 -5.12 -1.30 16.70
N LYS A 10 -6.19 -0.54 16.98
CA LYS A 10 -6.41 0.77 16.35
C LYS A 10 -5.34 1.81 16.68
N SER A 11 -4.69 1.71 17.85
CA SER A 11 -3.61 2.64 18.21
C SER A 11 -2.25 2.26 17.60
N ARG A 12 -2.14 1.12 16.92
CA ARG A 12 -0.89 0.62 16.34
C ARG A 12 -0.81 0.99 14.87
N GLU A 13 -0.39 2.23 14.63
CA GLU A 13 -0.19 2.77 13.28
C GLU A 13 0.82 1.99 12.44
N ASP A 14 1.70 1.21 13.09
CA ASP A 14 2.72 0.37 12.44
C ASP A 14 2.18 -0.98 11.92
N ILE A 15 0.92 -1.32 12.23
CA ILE A 15 0.25 -2.54 11.78
C ILE A 15 -0.73 -2.18 10.66
N SER A 16 -0.64 -2.87 9.53
CA SER A 16 -1.56 -2.66 8.42
C SER A 16 -2.62 -3.74 8.35
N ASP A 17 -3.86 -3.36 8.00
CA ASP A 17 -4.92 -4.30 7.61
C ASP A 17 -4.72 -4.85 6.19
N TYR A 18 -3.70 -4.35 5.47
CA TYR A 18 -3.37 -4.74 4.12
C TYR A 18 -1.94 -5.29 4.02
N LEU A 19 -1.73 -6.11 3.00
CA LEU A 19 -0.42 -6.62 2.59
C LEU A 19 -0.09 -6.07 1.21
N PHE A 20 1.15 -5.71 0.98
CA PHE A 20 1.56 -4.96 -0.21
C PHE A 20 2.53 -5.75 -1.08
N HIS A 21 2.25 -5.82 -2.38
CA HIS A 21 3.18 -6.32 -3.39
C HIS A 21 3.62 -5.16 -4.28
N PHE A 22 4.85 -4.67 -4.05
CA PHE A 22 5.44 -3.62 -4.87
C PHE A 22 6.16 -4.21 -6.06
N THR A 23 5.88 -3.64 -7.23
CA THR A 23 6.66 -3.87 -8.44
C THR A 23 8.05 -3.25 -8.30
N LYS A 24 9.00 -3.71 -9.11
CA LYS A 24 10.43 -3.43 -8.92
C LYS A 24 11.04 -2.85 -10.19
N LYS A 25 12.23 -2.26 -10.04
CA LYS A 25 13.06 -1.76 -11.16
C LYS A 25 12.38 -0.63 -11.96
N ASN A 26 12.96 -0.31 -13.10
CA ASN A 26 12.60 0.84 -13.93
C ASN A 26 11.33 0.62 -14.76
N ASN A 27 10.87 -0.62 -14.90
CA ASN A 27 9.63 -0.98 -15.61
C ASN A 27 8.45 -1.27 -14.65
N ALA A 28 8.50 -0.68 -13.46
CA ALA A 28 7.55 -0.93 -12.38
C ALA A 28 6.10 -0.58 -12.79
N LYS A 29 5.92 0.57 -13.44
CA LYS A 29 4.61 1.04 -13.93
C LYS A 29 4.04 0.08 -14.97
N GLU A 30 4.82 -0.31 -15.96
CA GLU A 30 4.41 -1.23 -17.02
C GLU A 30 4.08 -2.62 -16.45
N THR A 31 4.84 -3.06 -15.45
CA THR A 31 4.55 -4.31 -14.73
C THR A 31 3.21 -4.22 -14.00
N LEU A 32 2.91 -3.09 -13.37
CA LEU A 32 1.61 -2.87 -12.73
C LEU A 32 0.47 -2.88 -13.75
N HIS A 33 0.60 -2.17 -14.88
CA HIS A 33 -0.40 -2.21 -15.96
C HIS A 33 -0.70 -3.65 -16.39
N LYS A 34 0.35 -4.45 -16.63
CA LYS A 34 0.18 -5.85 -17.01
C LYS A 34 -0.55 -6.68 -15.94
N ILE A 35 -0.29 -6.44 -14.65
CA ILE A 35 -0.99 -7.14 -13.57
C ILE A 35 -2.49 -6.81 -13.58
N ILE A 36 -2.83 -5.55 -13.83
CA ILE A 36 -4.22 -5.09 -13.89
C ILE A 36 -4.92 -5.61 -15.15
N ASP A 37 -4.27 -5.50 -16.31
CA ASP A 37 -4.80 -5.96 -17.60
C ASP A 37 -5.01 -7.47 -17.62
N ASP A 38 -4.04 -8.24 -17.09
CA ASP A 38 -4.16 -9.69 -16.97
C ASP A 38 -5.16 -10.10 -15.88
N ASN A 39 -5.49 -9.22 -14.93
CA ASN A 39 -6.20 -9.52 -13.68
C ASN A 39 -5.51 -10.60 -12.80
N TYR A 40 -4.20 -10.80 -12.99
CA TYR A 40 -3.40 -11.78 -12.24
C TYR A 40 -2.04 -11.21 -11.85
N LEU A 41 -1.66 -11.43 -10.58
CA LEU A 41 -0.27 -11.32 -10.13
C LEU A 41 0.44 -12.64 -10.40
N LYS A 42 1.55 -12.61 -11.14
CA LYS A 42 2.34 -13.80 -11.53
C LYS A 42 3.71 -13.81 -10.87
N ASP A 43 4.20 -15.01 -10.53
CA ASP A 43 5.55 -15.23 -10.02
C ASP A 43 6.56 -15.21 -11.17
N ILE A 44 6.99 -14.00 -11.53
CA ILE A 44 7.97 -13.77 -12.61
C ILE A 44 9.32 -14.45 -12.31
N GLY A 45 9.64 -14.67 -11.02
CA GLY A 45 10.91 -15.26 -10.60
C GLY A 45 10.91 -16.78 -10.51
N GLU A 46 9.79 -17.45 -10.83
CA GLU A 46 9.60 -18.90 -10.73
C GLU A 46 10.02 -19.49 -9.37
N LYS A 47 9.85 -18.72 -8.29
CA LYS A 47 10.15 -19.14 -6.92
C LYS A 47 9.09 -20.07 -6.33
N GLY A 48 7.94 -20.21 -6.99
CA GLY A 48 6.76 -20.93 -6.52
C GLY A 48 5.95 -20.18 -5.47
N VAL A 49 6.32 -18.92 -5.17
CA VAL A 49 5.69 -18.12 -4.11
C VAL A 49 5.51 -16.68 -4.54
N LEU A 50 4.40 -16.07 -4.10
CA LEU A 50 4.19 -14.64 -4.20
C LEU A 50 4.40 -14.00 -2.84
N CYS A 51 5.18 -12.91 -2.82
CA CYS A 51 5.63 -12.24 -1.60
C CYS A 51 4.93 -10.90 -1.42
N PHE A 52 4.56 -10.58 -0.19
CA PHE A 52 3.94 -9.32 0.22
C PHE A 52 4.62 -8.81 1.49
N THR A 53 4.54 -7.51 1.76
CA THR A 53 4.99 -6.91 3.03
C THR A 53 3.78 -6.43 3.84
N GLU A 54 3.77 -6.71 5.14
CA GLU A 54 2.85 -6.05 6.07
C GLU A 54 3.50 -4.76 6.54
N SER A 55 3.26 -3.66 5.85
CA SER A 55 3.75 -2.35 6.28
C SER A 55 2.75 -1.26 5.89
N PRO A 56 2.27 -0.44 6.84
CA PRO A 56 1.39 0.68 6.53
C PRO A 56 2.02 1.57 5.47
N ILE A 57 1.33 1.73 4.34
CA ILE A 57 1.87 2.46 3.19
C ILE A 57 2.16 3.94 3.51
N THR A 58 1.43 4.51 4.48
CA THR A 58 1.65 5.84 5.05
C THR A 58 3.05 6.03 5.63
N LEU A 59 3.69 4.95 6.08
CA LEU A 59 5.03 4.96 6.66
C LEU A 59 6.13 4.59 5.66
N LEU A 60 5.78 4.23 4.41
CA LEU A 60 6.73 3.77 3.40
C LEU A 60 7.25 4.87 2.46
N ILE A 61 6.75 6.10 2.58
CA ILE A 61 7.09 7.21 1.66
C ILE A 61 8.61 7.46 1.62
N GLU A 62 9.24 7.58 2.78
CA GLU A 62 10.68 7.83 2.87
C GLU A 62 11.51 6.66 2.32
N MET A 63 11.01 5.42 2.47
CA MET A 63 11.63 4.25 1.86
C MET A 63 11.65 4.36 0.33
N PHE A 64 10.54 4.79 -0.29
CA PHE A 64 10.51 5.00 -1.74
C PHE A 64 11.46 6.11 -2.19
N LYS A 65 11.50 7.25 -1.47
CA LYS A 65 12.43 8.35 -1.77
C LYS A 65 13.89 7.93 -1.71
N ILE A 66 14.24 7.00 -0.80
CA ILE A 66 15.58 6.42 -0.73
C ILE A 66 15.81 5.50 -1.93
N PHE A 67 14.87 4.59 -2.24
CA PHE A 67 15.03 3.63 -3.32
C PHE A 67 15.11 4.27 -4.71
N GLU A 68 14.38 5.34 -4.96
CA GLU A 68 14.42 6.06 -6.25
C GLU A 68 15.79 6.65 -6.58
N LYS A 69 16.69 6.80 -5.60
CA LYS A 69 18.08 7.24 -5.83
C LYS A 69 18.96 6.16 -6.45
N TYR A 70 18.51 4.90 -6.45
CA TYR A 70 19.25 3.78 -7.01
C TYR A 70 18.79 3.47 -8.44
N PRO A 71 19.70 3.07 -9.34
CA PRO A 71 19.35 2.77 -10.73
C PRO A 71 18.45 1.53 -10.90
N ASN A 72 18.37 0.68 -9.86
CA ASN A 72 17.52 -0.51 -9.81
C ASN A 72 16.91 -0.62 -8.40
N PRO A 73 15.85 0.14 -8.09
CA PRO A 73 15.24 0.14 -6.77
C PRO A 73 14.70 -1.25 -6.41
N MET A 74 14.83 -1.61 -5.13
CA MET A 74 14.24 -2.84 -4.59
C MET A 74 12.71 -2.81 -4.66
N TYR A 75 12.12 -1.66 -4.35
CA TYR A 75 10.71 -1.36 -4.50
C TYR A 75 10.52 -0.02 -5.17
N SER A 76 9.57 0.03 -6.09
CA SER A 76 9.08 1.25 -6.71
C SER A 76 7.71 1.59 -6.12
N PRO A 77 7.25 2.86 -6.18
CA PRO A 77 5.95 3.31 -5.65
C PRO A 77 4.76 2.85 -6.52
N TYR A 78 4.79 1.61 -6.98
CA TYR A 78 3.77 0.98 -7.83
C TYR A 78 3.53 -0.43 -7.34
N GLY A 79 2.28 -0.83 -7.21
CA GLY A 79 1.96 -2.17 -6.75
C GLY A 79 0.48 -2.38 -6.50
N ILE A 80 0.20 -3.48 -5.82
CA ILE A 80 -1.15 -3.83 -5.36
C ILE A 80 -1.12 -4.08 -3.86
N ALA A 81 -2.25 -3.79 -3.22
CA ALA A 81 -2.51 -4.17 -1.86
C ALA A 81 -3.65 -5.18 -1.82
N VAL A 82 -3.63 -6.06 -0.82
CA VAL A 82 -4.67 -7.07 -0.56
C VAL A 82 -5.06 -7.05 0.91
N LYS A 83 -6.34 -7.19 1.23
CA LYS A 83 -6.76 -7.32 2.63
C LYS A 83 -6.10 -8.53 3.28
N LYS A 84 -5.56 -8.33 4.49
CA LYS A 84 -4.76 -9.33 5.20
C LYS A 84 -5.57 -10.57 5.58
N ASP A 85 -6.82 -10.39 6.01
CA ASP A 85 -7.74 -11.48 6.35
C ASP A 85 -8.11 -12.33 5.13
N TYR A 86 -8.41 -11.68 4.00
CA TYR A 86 -8.66 -12.34 2.73
C TYR A 86 -7.43 -13.13 2.26
N PHE A 87 -6.24 -12.52 2.28
CA PHE A 87 -4.99 -13.18 1.90
C PHE A 87 -4.68 -14.40 2.79
N PHE A 88 -4.94 -14.29 4.09
CA PHE A 88 -4.81 -15.42 5.02
C PHE A 88 -5.76 -16.57 4.66
N ASN A 89 -7.01 -16.27 4.32
CA ASN A 89 -8.01 -17.26 3.91
C ASN A 89 -7.64 -17.96 2.59
N LEU A 90 -6.89 -17.29 1.70
CA LEU A 90 -6.32 -17.90 0.49
C LEU A 90 -5.14 -18.84 0.75
N GLY A 91 -4.68 -18.96 2.01
CA GLY A 91 -3.52 -19.77 2.39
C GLY A 91 -2.22 -18.97 2.55
N GLY A 92 -2.28 -17.64 2.46
CA GLY A 92 -1.16 -16.76 2.74
C GLY A 92 -0.72 -16.83 4.20
N ARG A 93 0.60 -16.84 4.45
CA ARG A 93 1.16 -16.97 5.80
C ARG A 93 2.38 -16.05 5.96
N THR A 94 2.67 -15.68 7.20
CA THR A 94 3.90 -14.98 7.57
C THR A 94 5.13 -15.86 7.33
N VAL A 95 6.23 -15.20 6.95
CA VAL A 95 7.53 -15.83 6.81
C VAL A 95 8.09 -16.24 8.18
N VAL A 96 8.75 -17.39 8.22
CA VAL A 96 9.54 -17.88 9.36
C VAL A 96 10.99 -17.52 9.11
N TYR A 97 11.54 -16.69 9.98
CA TYR A 97 12.93 -16.27 9.94
C TYR A 97 13.76 -17.15 10.87
N GLY A 98 14.88 -17.67 10.37
CA GLY A 98 15.77 -18.51 11.19
C GLY A 98 17.08 -18.84 10.48
N SER A 99 17.88 -19.66 11.15
CA SER A 99 19.08 -20.27 10.59
C SER A 99 18.76 -21.37 9.58
N SER A 100 19.73 -21.72 8.73
CA SER A 100 19.58 -22.84 7.80
C SER A 100 19.28 -24.18 8.51
N GLU A 101 19.66 -24.30 9.78
CA GLU A 101 19.33 -25.41 10.67
C GLU A 101 17.84 -25.40 11.06
N ASP A 102 17.30 -24.23 11.44
CA ASP A 102 15.86 -24.09 11.77
C ASP A 102 14.94 -24.50 10.61
N LYS A 103 15.39 -24.29 9.37
CA LYS A 103 14.65 -24.74 8.18
C LYS A 103 14.46 -26.27 8.15
N LYS A 104 15.45 -27.03 8.62
CA LYS A 104 15.44 -28.51 8.59
C LYS A 104 14.40 -29.07 9.57
N GLU A 105 14.12 -28.34 10.64
CA GLU A 105 13.11 -28.69 11.64
C GLU A 105 11.67 -28.37 11.17
N LEU A 106 11.51 -27.58 10.10
CA LEU A 106 10.20 -27.32 9.52
C LEU A 106 9.72 -28.48 8.65
N LEU A 107 8.43 -28.79 8.77
CA LEU A 107 7.73 -29.69 7.85
C LEU A 107 7.99 -29.27 6.39
N PRO A 108 8.28 -30.22 5.48
CA PRO A 108 8.56 -29.90 4.07
C PRO A 108 7.50 -29.04 3.41
N SER A 109 6.22 -29.26 3.73
CA SER A 109 5.07 -28.48 3.24
C SER A 109 5.02 -27.03 3.73
N SER A 110 5.87 -26.66 4.69
CA SER A 110 5.97 -25.32 5.29
C SER A 110 7.29 -24.61 4.99
N GLN A 111 8.23 -25.25 4.29
CA GLN A 111 9.54 -24.64 4.01
C GLN A 111 9.47 -23.49 2.99
N TRP A 112 8.40 -23.39 2.20
CA TRP A 112 8.19 -22.31 1.23
C TRP A 112 8.07 -20.92 1.89
N ARG A 113 7.66 -20.88 3.16
CA ARG A 113 7.59 -19.65 3.97
C ARG A 113 8.83 -19.42 4.83
N PHE A 114 9.91 -20.17 4.65
CA PHE A 114 11.16 -19.94 5.38
C PHE A 114 12.02 -18.88 4.67
N GLU A 115 12.65 -18.00 5.44
CA GLU A 115 13.70 -17.08 4.99
C GLU A 115 14.89 -17.15 5.94
N GLU A 116 16.09 -17.25 5.37
CA GLU A 116 17.30 -17.26 6.18
C GLU A 116 17.53 -15.88 6.80
N HIS A 117 17.73 -15.85 8.11
CA HIS A 117 17.91 -14.62 8.86
C HIS A 117 19.30 -14.57 9.50
N LYS A 118 20.09 -13.57 9.08
CA LYS A 118 21.44 -13.33 9.58
C LYS A 118 21.52 -11.88 10.05
N PRO A 119 21.17 -11.56 11.31
CA PRO A 119 21.01 -10.18 11.80
C PRO A 119 22.17 -9.23 11.45
N GLN A 120 23.41 -9.74 11.47
CA GLN A 120 24.61 -8.94 11.24
C GLN A 120 25.00 -8.77 9.76
N ILE A 121 24.36 -9.52 8.85
CA ILE A 121 24.73 -9.57 7.42
C ILE A 121 23.56 -9.17 6.55
N ARG A 122 22.40 -9.78 6.82
CA ARG A 122 21.19 -9.66 6.00
C ARG A 122 19.98 -9.92 6.88
N ASP A 123 19.41 -8.82 7.36
CA ASP A 123 18.15 -8.82 8.07
C ASP A 123 17.02 -8.40 7.11
N PHE A 124 16.10 -9.32 6.84
CA PHE A 124 14.86 -9.06 6.10
C PHE A 124 13.61 -9.14 6.97
N SER A 125 13.77 -9.33 8.28
CA SER A 125 12.64 -9.39 9.21
C SER A 125 11.87 -8.05 9.26
N TRP A 126 12.57 -6.93 9.02
CA TRP A 126 11.95 -5.60 8.90
C TRP A 126 10.96 -5.48 7.74
N LEU A 127 11.03 -6.37 6.74
CA LEU A 127 10.05 -6.43 5.65
C LEU A 127 8.70 -7.01 6.10
N ARG A 128 8.62 -7.64 7.28
CA ARG A 128 7.41 -8.31 7.78
C ARG A 128 6.71 -9.10 6.68
N GLU A 129 7.47 -10.01 6.06
CA GLU A 129 7.09 -10.65 4.82
C GLU A 129 5.96 -11.68 5.04
N TRP A 130 5.00 -11.64 4.14
CA TRP A 130 3.96 -12.64 3.96
C TRP A 130 4.16 -13.32 2.60
N ARG A 131 3.91 -14.63 2.54
CA ARG A 131 3.98 -15.40 1.29
C ARG A 131 2.70 -16.17 1.05
N ILE A 132 2.43 -16.49 -0.21
CA ILE A 132 1.46 -17.51 -0.61
C ILE A 132 2.12 -18.48 -1.59
N ASN A 133 1.92 -19.78 -1.37
CA ASN A 133 2.49 -20.85 -2.21
C ASN A 133 1.65 -21.06 -3.48
N LYS A 134 1.66 -20.06 -4.35
CA LYS A 134 1.00 -20.05 -5.65
C LYS A 134 1.91 -19.37 -6.67
N LYS A 135 1.81 -19.80 -7.94
CA LYS A 135 2.50 -19.15 -9.06
C LYS A 135 1.74 -17.94 -9.61
N GLU A 136 0.43 -17.92 -9.39
CA GLU A 136 -0.43 -16.83 -9.79
C GLU A 136 -1.52 -16.58 -8.75
N LEU A 137 -1.99 -15.34 -8.70
CA LEU A 137 -3.04 -14.89 -7.80
C LEU A 137 -3.98 -13.98 -8.58
N GLU A 138 -5.24 -14.38 -8.67
CA GLU A 138 -6.31 -13.57 -9.26
C GLU A 138 -6.59 -12.34 -8.41
N LEU A 139 -6.78 -11.19 -9.07
CA LEU A 139 -7.11 -9.94 -8.41
C LEU A 139 -8.64 -9.83 -8.25
N ASP A 140 -9.08 -9.82 -7.00
CA ASP A 140 -10.46 -9.54 -6.64
C ASP A 140 -10.62 -8.05 -6.29
N LYS A 141 -11.35 -7.31 -7.12
CA LYS A 141 -11.58 -5.86 -6.96
C LYS A 141 -12.15 -5.45 -5.59
N ASP A 142 -12.81 -6.35 -4.86
CA ASP A 142 -13.38 -6.04 -3.53
C ASP A 142 -12.36 -6.15 -2.39
N ASN A 143 -11.28 -6.89 -2.63
CA ASN A 143 -10.24 -7.20 -1.64
C ASN A 143 -8.86 -6.66 -2.02
N PHE A 144 -8.68 -6.19 -3.26
CA PHE A 144 -7.46 -5.56 -3.75
C PHE A 144 -7.65 -4.08 -4.07
N PHE A 145 -6.56 -3.32 -3.96
CA PHE A 145 -6.49 -1.96 -4.48
C PHE A 145 -5.11 -1.67 -5.10
N VAL A 146 -5.08 -0.69 -6.00
CA VAL A 146 -3.90 -0.31 -6.78
C VAL A 146 -3.14 0.83 -6.11
N ILE A 147 -1.82 0.80 -6.23
CA ILE A 147 -0.92 1.85 -5.76
C ILE A 147 -0.15 2.39 -6.95
N THR A 148 -0.19 3.71 -7.14
CA THR A 148 0.58 4.41 -8.16
C THR A 148 1.41 5.52 -7.53
N LYS A 149 2.37 6.05 -8.29
CA LYS A 149 3.15 7.20 -7.83
C LYS A 149 2.31 8.46 -7.79
N THR A 150 1.60 8.77 -8.87
CA THR A 150 0.84 10.01 -9.03
C THR A 150 -0.68 9.79 -9.12
N LYS A 151 -1.45 10.84 -8.81
CA LYS A 151 -2.93 10.83 -8.94
C LYS A 151 -3.36 10.63 -10.39
N LYS A 152 -2.66 11.28 -11.32
CA LYS A 152 -2.92 11.13 -12.76
C LYS A 152 -2.77 9.68 -13.23
N GLU A 153 -1.70 9.01 -12.81
CA GLU A 153 -1.49 7.60 -13.16
C GLU A 153 -2.52 6.68 -12.51
N LEU A 154 -3.00 7.04 -11.31
CA LEU A 154 -4.09 6.32 -10.67
C LEU A 154 -5.37 6.40 -11.52
N GLU A 155 -5.73 7.60 -11.99
CA GLU A 155 -6.89 7.77 -12.86
C GLU A 155 -6.73 6.97 -14.16
N GLU A 156 -5.56 7.04 -14.80
CA GLU A 156 -5.26 6.30 -16.03
C GLU A 156 -5.41 4.78 -15.86
N ILE A 157 -5.04 4.22 -14.70
CA ILE A 157 -5.05 2.77 -14.48
C ILE A 157 -6.41 2.24 -13.99
N VAL A 158 -7.16 3.04 -13.21
CA VAL A 158 -8.44 2.58 -12.64
C VAL A 158 -9.63 2.84 -13.56
N PHE A 159 -9.50 3.70 -14.57
CA PHE A 159 -10.54 3.93 -15.57
C PHE A 159 -10.16 3.26 -16.89
N ASP A 160 -10.66 2.03 -17.06
CA ASP A 160 -10.44 1.26 -18.28
C ASP A 160 -11.30 1.84 -19.41
N LYS A 161 -10.67 2.49 -20.39
CA LYS A 161 -11.36 3.09 -21.55
C LYS A 161 -12.13 2.09 -22.40
N SER A 162 -11.85 0.79 -22.28
CA SER A 162 -12.64 -0.26 -22.92
C SER A 162 -13.94 -0.57 -22.17
N ASN A 163 -14.04 -0.18 -20.91
CA ASN A 163 -15.22 -0.32 -20.06
C ASN A 163 -16.10 0.95 -20.07
N ILE A 164 -16.60 1.30 -21.26
CA ILE A 164 -17.59 2.36 -21.43
C ILE A 164 -18.92 1.86 -20.85
N ILE A 165 -19.35 2.47 -19.75
CA ILE A 165 -20.65 2.18 -19.11
C ILE A 165 -21.78 2.85 -19.90
N ASP A 166 -21.55 4.08 -20.34
CA ASP A 166 -22.56 4.89 -21.03
C ASP A 166 -21.90 5.91 -21.97
N ILE A 167 -22.68 6.48 -22.89
CA ILE A 167 -22.25 7.56 -23.77
C ILE A 167 -23.31 8.66 -23.74
N GLU A 168 -22.94 9.81 -23.20
CA GLU A 168 -23.77 11.01 -23.22
C GLU A 168 -23.52 11.79 -24.50
N PHE A 169 -24.60 12.20 -25.17
CA PHE A 169 -24.55 13.04 -26.35
C PHE A 169 -25.11 14.41 -26.00
N ASP A 170 -24.28 15.44 -26.13
CA ASP A 170 -24.69 16.84 -25.98
C ASP A 170 -24.47 17.56 -27.31
N GLY A 171 -25.50 18.20 -27.83
CA GLY A 171 -25.44 18.82 -29.15
C GLY A 171 -26.70 19.56 -29.54
N ASP A 172 -26.52 20.50 -30.45
CA ASP A 172 -27.56 21.33 -31.02
C ASP A 172 -27.64 21.16 -32.53
N VAL A 173 -28.78 21.53 -33.12
CA VAL A 173 -28.94 21.55 -34.57
C VAL A 173 -28.46 22.89 -35.12
N ALA A 174 -27.41 22.87 -35.92
CA ALA A 174 -26.90 24.02 -36.66
C ALA A 174 -26.93 23.72 -38.17
N ASP A 175 -27.51 24.63 -38.96
CA ASP A 175 -27.66 24.50 -40.43
C ASP A 175 -28.33 23.19 -40.89
N GLY A 176 -29.29 22.69 -40.10
CA GLY A 176 -30.00 21.44 -40.40
C GLY A 176 -29.18 20.17 -40.15
N GLN A 177 -27.98 20.28 -39.56
CA GLN A 177 -27.16 19.16 -39.12
C GLN A 177 -27.01 19.18 -37.60
N PHE A 178 -27.02 17.99 -36.99
CA PHE A 178 -26.76 17.84 -35.55
C PHE A 178 -25.25 17.95 -35.30
N CYS A 179 -24.84 18.94 -34.51
CA CYS A 179 -23.46 19.20 -34.15
C CYS A 179 -23.33 19.10 -32.62
N GLY A 180 -22.47 18.22 -32.14
CA GLY A 180 -22.34 17.97 -30.70
C GLY A 180 -21.08 17.19 -30.34
N PHE A 181 -20.88 16.97 -29.04
CA PHE A 181 -19.83 16.15 -28.47
C PHE A 181 -20.43 14.90 -27.82
N ALA A 182 -19.70 13.79 -27.93
CA ALA A 182 -20.02 12.57 -27.21
C ALA A 182 -19.04 12.41 -26.04
N THR A 183 -19.57 12.19 -24.83
CA THR A 183 -18.80 11.97 -23.61
C THR A 183 -18.99 10.51 -23.17
N GLY A 184 -17.92 9.72 -23.17
CA GLY A 184 -17.96 8.36 -22.65
C GLY A 184 -17.85 8.33 -21.13
N ILE A 185 -18.84 7.73 -20.47
CA ILE A 185 -18.80 7.43 -19.03
C ILE A 185 -18.07 6.11 -18.83
N ILE A 186 -16.89 6.16 -18.23
CA ILE A 186 -16.02 5.00 -18.07
C ILE A 186 -16.13 4.45 -16.64
N GLY A 187 -16.25 3.13 -16.53
CA GLY A 187 -16.31 2.43 -15.25
C GLY A 187 -14.97 2.29 -14.56
N ARG A 188 -14.98 2.46 -13.23
CA ARG A 188 -13.81 2.18 -12.39
C ARG A 188 -13.58 0.66 -12.26
N SER A 189 -12.40 0.18 -12.65
CA SER A 189 -11.99 -1.23 -12.57
C SER A 189 -11.53 -1.62 -11.16
N PHE A 190 -10.74 -0.76 -10.51
CA PHE A 190 -10.18 -1.00 -9.17
C PHE A 190 -10.26 0.23 -8.26
N LYS A 191 -10.28 -0.02 -6.95
CA LYS A 191 -9.94 1.00 -5.94
C LYS A 191 -8.42 1.26 -6.00
N GLY A 192 -7.98 2.41 -5.55
CA GLY A 192 -6.56 2.66 -5.38
C GLY A 192 -6.24 3.97 -4.69
N ILE A 193 -4.95 4.18 -4.46
CA ILE A 193 -4.38 5.36 -3.80
C ILE A 193 -3.04 5.69 -4.45
N SER A 194 -2.74 6.97 -4.62
CA SER A 194 -1.42 7.39 -5.10
C SER A 194 -0.49 7.76 -3.95
N ILE A 195 0.83 7.67 -4.16
CA ILE A 195 1.80 8.18 -3.17
C ILE A 195 1.62 9.69 -2.96
N GLU A 196 1.25 10.45 -3.99
CA GLU A 196 0.89 11.87 -3.87
C GLU A 196 -0.28 12.08 -2.90
N ASP A 197 -1.34 11.27 -2.96
CA ASP A 197 -2.45 11.36 -2.00
C ASP A 197 -1.95 11.14 -0.57
N ILE A 198 -1.09 10.14 -0.36
CA ILE A 198 -0.53 9.83 0.96
C ILE A 198 0.39 10.95 1.43
N GLU A 199 1.20 11.55 0.56
CA GLU A 199 2.01 12.72 0.91
C GLU A 199 1.14 13.91 1.32
N ASP A 200 0.02 14.15 0.62
CA ASP A 200 -0.92 15.19 0.99
C ASP A 200 -1.61 14.89 2.33
N PHE A 201 -2.00 13.62 2.57
CA PHE A 201 -2.52 13.16 3.86
C PHE A 201 -1.50 13.29 4.99
N ASN A 202 -0.22 13.00 4.74
CA ASN A 202 0.82 13.11 5.74
C ASN A 202 1.23 14.57 5.98
N LYS A 203 1.05 15.47 4.99
CA LYS A 203 1.24 16.92 5.15
C LYS A 203 0.11 17.58 5.96
N LEU A 204 -1.07 16.96 6.07
CA LEU A 204 -2.18 17.45 6.89
C LEU A 204 -1.81 17.62 8.39
N SER A 205 -0.65 17.13 8.84
CA SER A 205 -0.16 17.38 10.19
C SER A 205 0.81 18.57 10.35
N LYS A 206 0.98 19.45 9.34
CA LYS A 206 1.76 20.70 9.49
C LYS A 206 0.90 21.91 9.81
N GLU A 207 -0.26 22.05 9.18
CA GLU A 207 -1.22 23.10 9.54
C GLU A 207 -1.81 22.85 10.93
N GLU A 208 -2.10 21.59 11.28
CA GLU A 208 -2.51 21.25 12.66
C GLU A 208 -1.38 21.46 13.67
N LEU A 209 -0.12 21.18 13.32
CA LEU A 209 1.04 21.50 14.17
C LEU A 209 1.22 23.02 14.32
N GLU A 210 1.14 23.79 13.24
CA GLU A 210 1.20 25.25 13.28
C GLU A 210 0.00 25.85 14.03
N ILE A 211 -1.21 25.25 13.94
CA ILE A 211 -2.36 25.60 14.77
C ILE A 211 -2.09 25.27 16.26
N ILE A 212 -1.49 24.13 16.55
CA ILE A 212 -1.11 23.73 17.92
C ILE A 212 -0.01 24.64 18.48
N LEU A 213 0.97 25.04 17.65
CA LEU A 213 2.08 25.92 18.03
C LEU A 213 1.65 27.39 18.13
N SER A 214 0.78 27.87 17.24
CA SER A 214 0.26 29.24 17.26
C SER A 214 -0.78 29.50 18.35
N ASN A 215 -1.44 28.45 18.84
CA ASN A 215 -2.33 28.53 20.02
C ASN A 215 -1.59 28.43 21.36
N GLN A 216 -0.27 28.26 21.37
CA GLN A 216 0.55 28.31 22.59
C GLN A 216 1.11 29.73 22.76
N ASN A 217 0.71 30.44 23.81
CA ASN A 217 1.31 31.73 24.14
C ASN A 217 2.52 31.54 25.05
N LEU A 218 3.62 32.24 24.77
CA LEU A 218 4.83 32.22 25.61
C LEU A 218 4.60 32.81 27.02
N ASP A 219 3.46 33.47 27.22
CA ASP A 219 3.01 34.06 28.50
C ASP A 219 2.07 33.13 29.28
N ASP A 220 1.79 31.92 28.78
CA ASP A 220 0.95 30.95 29.48
C ASP A 220 1.64 30.49 30.78
N THR A 221 1.00 30.75 31.91
CA THR A 221 1.53 30.40 33.24
C THR A 221 0.87 29.14 33.77
N SER A 222 1.68 28.17 34.20
CA SER A 222 1.23 26.96 34.91
C SER A 222 1.79 27.00 36.34
N GLY A 223 0.91 27.02 37.34
CA GLY A 223 1.30 26.98 38.74
C GLY A 223 1.48 25.55 39.25
N THR A 224 2.69 25.22 39.72
CA THR A 224 2.95 24.01 40.53
C THR A 224 3.12 24.41 41.98
N ASN A 225 2.45 23.70 42.90
CA ASN A 225 2.62 23.90 44.33
C ASN A 225 4.04 23.46 44.74
N LEU A 226 4.86 24.41 45.23
CA LEU A 226 6.25 24.17 45.65
C LEU A 226 6.39 23.84 47.14
N GLY A 227 5.26 23.59 47.83
CA GLY A 227 5.22 23.35 49.27
C GLY A 227 5.09 24.63 50.10
N SER A 228 4.74 24.46 51.38
CA SER A 228 4.62 25.56 52.34
C SER A 228 5.97 25.85 53.01
N PHE A 229 6.34 27.14 53.11
CA PHE A 229 7.41 27.59 53.99
C PHE A 229 6.84 28.20 55.28
N VAL A 230 7.57 28.08 56.38
CA VAL A 230 7.26 28.75 57.66
C VAL A 230 8.34 29.82 57.85
N MET A 231 7.92 31.04 58.17
CA MET A 231 8.79 32.11 58.64
C MET A 231 8.56 32.29 60.14
#